data_AF-A0A1Y2CZG4-F1
#
_entry.id   AF-A0A1Y2CZG4-F1
#
_cell.length_a   1.000
_cell.length_b   1.000
_cell.length_c   1.000
_cell.angle_alpha   90.00
_cell.angle_beta   90.00
_cell.angle_gamma   90.00
#
_symmetry.space_group_name_H-M   'P 1'
#
loop_
_entity.id
_entity.type
_entity.pdbx_description
1 polymer ?
#
loop_
_entity_poly.entity_id
_entity_poly.type
_entity_poly.pdbx_seq_one_letter_code
_entity_poly.pdbx_strand_id
1 'polypeptide(L)'
;MAVGEPIQAPTAEEWIIASQLITSMKYSLLCYADMALLENFTVIPSSLRFSLCAQGALAIDPKLAFHYYNLARKAIVRDSQQPNQYSAITYILLSNFLTQNGHPMLAGVHFSKAIATLFACKLNYDPDFVVPTATDTEKENRRHLFWIMYFLAKNVEIAVAKYPFRPIDCSKVKFAKKPNSTKPLWESPSNEIATVCYISGILDLIREATQLWHKVPSNILEITNSPILSTLRTRLQILQTQIPGHLIVSADKYLEFTTIFLGREIVSDALITTIYYYSAVSVMNRPILYLTKYLPSNSPYLVPLGPIIMSTLLESLLAAETVVGLVSWLLHQCRLGLDGEGGTFRESLWRDMTLSSLNMFEAVISLWFALTQTQSFWWNLVSTTASGPNNPNIVQVMDLNRRIRLRTQVLDVLQTLKDLETSLACAVSDRIYYANFQSTNFITPMVSCIVKMVEQMEDVEKLVGGFRRRKRRRWKVWQ
;
A
#
# COMPACT_ATOMS: atom_id res chain seq x y z
N MET A 1 31.99 -24.50 -22.97
CA MET A 1 31.82 -24.43 -21.51
C MET A 1 32.81 -23.38 -21.01
N ALA A 2 32.32 -22.21 -20.57
CA ALA A 2 33.21 -21.20 -20.00
C ALA A 2 33.71 -21.73 -18.64
N VAL A 3 35.02 -21.71 -18.42
CA VAL A 3 35.64 -22.02 -17.13
C VAL A 3 35.01 -21.07 -16.10
N GLY A 4 34.26 -21.62 -15.15
CA GLY A 4 33.51 -20.82 -14.19
C GLY A 4 34.49 -20.01 -13.32
N GLU A 5 34.35 -18.68 -13.32
CA GLU A 5 35.04 -17.82 -12.35
C GLU A 5 34.81 -18.37 -10.93
N PRO A 6 35.85 -18.47 -10.09
CA PRO A 6 35.75 -19.01 -8.75
C PRO A 6 34.69 -18.27 -7.93
N ILE A 7 33.97 -19.02 -7.09
CA ILE A 7 32.97 -18.45 -6.17
C ILE A 7 33.72 -17.50 -5.23
N GLN A 8 33.43 -16.20 -5.34
CA GLN A 8 34.05 -15.20 -4.49
C GLN A 8 33.59 -15.41 -3.03
N ALA A 9 34.56 -15.51 -2.13
CA ALA A 9 34.29 -15.56 -0.69
C ALA A 9 33.59 -14.25 -0.25
N PRO A 10 32.62 -14.33 0.69
CA PRO A 10 32.00 -13.14 1.25
C PRO A 10 33.03 -12.20 1.88
N THR A 11 32.85 -10.89 1.71
CA THR A 11 33.71 -9.88 2.32
C THR A 11 33.07 -9.29 3.58
N ALA A 12 33.89 -8.68 4.45
CA ALA A 12 33.37 -7.96 5.62
C ALA A 12 32.50 -6.76 5.22
N GLU A 13 32.85 -6.08 4.13
CA GLU A 13 32.06 -4.96 3.57
C GLU A 13 30.66 -5.43 3.15
N GLU A 14 30.56 -6.54 2.41
CA GLU A 14 29.28 -7.15 2.04
C GLU A 14 28.41 -7.46 3.27
N TRP A 15 29.02 -8.01 4.32
CA TRP A 15 28.31 -8.33 5.56
C TRP A 15 27.79 -7.06 6.25
N ILE A 16 28.60 -5.99 6.32
CA ILE A 16 28.19 -4.72 6.92
C ILE A 16 27.02 -4.10 6.16
N ILE A 17 27.09 -4.04 4.82
CA ILE A 17 26.01 -3.50 3.98
C ILE A 17 24.72 -4.30 4.18
N ALA A 18 24.80 -5.63 4.14
CA ALA A 18 23.63 -6.49 4.35
C ALA A 18 23.07 -6.36 5.78
N SER A 19 23.94 -6.22 6.79
CA SER A 19 23.55 -6.04 8.19
C SER A 19 22.79 -4.73 8.40
N GLN A 20 23.28 -3.63 7.80
CA GLN A 20 22.60 -2.33 7.85
C GLN A 20 21.22 -2.40 7.17
N LEU A 21 21.13 -3.05 6.01
CA LEU A 21 19.85 -3.26 5.32
C LEU A 21 18.85 -4.03 6.19
N ILE A 22 19.24 -5.19 6.69
CA ILE A 22 18.36 -6.06 7.49
C ILE A 22 17.93 -5.37 8.79
N THR A 23 18.84 -4.63 9.43
CA THR A 23 18.53 -3.82 10.60
C THR A 23 17.50 -2.73 10.27
N SER A 24 17.65 -2.07 9.13
CA SER A 24 16.69 -1.05 8.68
C SER A 24 15.31 -1.63 8.32
N MET A 25 15.28 -2.90 7.88
CA MET A 25 14.06 -3.64 7.50
C MET A 25 13.41 -4.40 8.65
N LYS A 26 13.96 -4.32 9.88
CA LYS A 26 13.47 -5.08 11.04
C LYS A 26 11.96 -4.91 11.30
N TYR A 27 11.42 -3.75 10.91
CA TYR A 27 10.00 -3.40 11.08
C TYR A 27 9.20 -3.42 9.78
N SER A 28 9.82 -3.86 8.68
CA SER A 28 9.18 -3.96 7.39
C SER A 28 8.24 -5.16 7.37
N LEU A 29 7.01 -4.92 6.93
CA LEU A 29 6.02 -5.97 6.66
C LEU A 29 6.54 -7.00 5.64
N LEU A 30 7.46 -6.57 4.76
CA LEU A 30 7.99 -7.33 3.64
C LEU A 30 9.39 -7.88 3.94
N CYS A 31 9.71 -8.11 5.22
CA CYS A 31 11.00 -8.62 5.65
C CYS A 31 11.22 -10.05 5.11
N TYR A 32 12.05 -10.18 4.08
CA TYR A 32 12.45 -11.45 3.47
C TYR A 32 13.77 -12.02 4.02
N ALA A 33 14.39 -11.32 4.99
CA ALA A 33 15.69 -11.66 5.56
C ALA A 33 15.70 -11.33 7.05
N ASP A 34 15.94 -12.34 7.88
CA ASP A 34 16.07 -12.20 9.33
C ASP A 34 17.54 -12.13 9.77
N MET A 35 17.76 -11.98 11.08
CA MET A 35 19.11 -12.02 11.66
C MET A 35 19.78 -13.39 11.48
N ALA A 36 19.01 -14.49 11.42
CA ALA A 36 19.55 -15.82 11.17
C ALA A 36 20.19 -15.93 9.77
N LEU A 37 19.70 -15.18 8.78
CA LEU A 37 20.34 -15.06 7.47
C LEU A 37 21.73 -14.40 7.57
N LEU A 38 21.91 -13.41 8.45
CA LEU A 38 23.21 -12.77 8.70
C LEU A 38 24.18 -13.67 9.46
N GLU A 39 23.68 -14.47 10.40
CA GLU A 39 24.50 -15.47 11.10
C GLU A 39 25.07 -16.51 10.13
N ASN A 40 24.31 -16.83 9.07
CA ASN A 40 24.69 -17.79 8.04
C ASN A 40 25.23 -17.13 6.75
N PHE A 41 25.66 -15.85 6.80
CA PHE A 41 26.02 -15.07 5.63
C PHE A 41 27.16 -15.67 4.77
N THR A 42 28.01 -16.48 5.38
CA THR A 42 29.09 -17.20 4.68
C THR A 42 28.59 -18.38 3.86
N VAL A 43 27.41 -18.92 4.19
CA VAL A 43 26.82 -20.14 3.61
C VAL A 43 25.67 -19.80 2.64
N ILE A 44 25.10 -18.60 2.70
CA ILE A 44 24.03 -18.19 1.76
C ILE A 44 24.56 -18.12 0.32
N PRO A 45 23.71 -18.40 -0.70
CA PRO A 45 24.11 -18.30 -2.10
C PRO A 45 24.60 -16.90 -2.48
N SER A 46 25.64 -16.82 -3.32
CA SER A 46 26.22 -15.53 -3.75
C SER A 46 25.19 -14.64 -4.45
N SER A 47 24.23 -15.21 -5.17
CA SER A 47 23.15 -14.46 -5.81
C SER A 47 22.29 -13.68 -4.81
N LEU A 48 21.90 -14.31 -3.70
CA LEU A 48 21.14 -13.67 -2.64
C LEU A 48 22.00 -12.63 -1.92
N ARG A 49 23.23 -12.99 -1.57
CA ARG A 49 24.18 -12.09 -0.90
C ARG A 49 24.37 -10.79 -1.67
N PHE A 50 24.70 -10.88 -2.95
CA PHE A 50 24.88 -9.71 -3.81
C PHE A 50 23.58 -8.95 -4.03
N SER A 51 22.41 -9.61 -4.03
CA SER A 51 21.13 -8.89 -4.12
C SER A 51 20.83 -8.08 -2.87
N LEU A 52 21.14 -8.60 -1.68
CA LEU A 52 21.05 -7.86 -0.41
C LEU A 52 22.02 -6.69 -0.42
N CYS A 53 23.27 -6.90 -0.85
CA CYS A 53 24.26 -5.83 -0.94
C CYS A 53 23.83 -4.75 -1.95
N ALA A 54 23.24 -5.14 -3.08
CA ALA A 54 22.71 -4.19 -4.06
C ALA A 54 21.62 -3.31 -3.45
N GLN A 55 20.69 -3.89 -2.69
CA GLN A 55 19.63 -3.17 -1.98
C GLN A 55 20.19 -2.25 -0.88
N GLY A 56 21.09 -2.75 -0.04
CA GLY A 56 21.71 -1.98 1.05
C GLY A 56 22.56 -0.82 0.54
N ALA A 57 23.30 -1.03 -0.55
CA ALA A 57 24.16 -0.02 -1.13
C ALA A 57 23.39 1.12 -1.82
N LEU A 58 22.07 0.99 -2.09
CA LEU A 58 21.27 2.07 -2.69
C LEU A 58 21.31 3.35 -1.86
N ALA A 59 21.36 3.23 -0.54
CA ALA A 59 21.43 4.37 0.37
C ALA A 59 22.86 4.92 0.55
N ILE A 60 23.88 4.20 0.07
CA ILE A 60 25.29 4.51 0.34
C ILE A 60 25.98 5.02 -0.92
N ASP A 61 26.01 4.20 -1.98
CA ASP A 61 26.62 4.52 -3.27
C ASP A 61 25.86 3.79 -4.39
N PRO A 62 25.10 4.52 -5.24
CA PRO A 62 24.40 3.94 -6.38
C PRO A 62 25.30 3.12 -7.31
N LYS A 63 26.57 3.50 -7.49
CA LYS A 63 27.51 2.76 -8.35
C LYS A 63 27.85 1.40 -7.76
N LEU A 64 28.09 1.36 -6.44
CA LEU A 64 28.31 0.14 -5.70
C LEU A 64 27.06 -0.76 -5.72
N ALA A 65 25.87 -0.16 -5.55
CA ALA A 65 24.59 -0.85 -5.72
C ALA A 65 24.44 -1.51 -7.10
N PHE A 66 24.71 -0.78 -8.18
CA PHE A 66 24.70 -1.33 -9.54
C PHE A 66 25.78 -2.39 -9.77
N HIS A 67 26.96 -2.23 -9.16
CA HIS A 67 28.00 -3.25 -9.19
C HIS A 67 27.51 -4.57 -8.59
N TYR A 68 26.97 -4.54 -7.37
CA TYR A 68 26.40 -5.71 -6.72
C TYR A 68 25.18 -6.28 -7.47
N TYR A 69 24.32 -5.43 -8.03
CA TYR A 69 23.21 -5.88 -8.89
C TYR A 69 23.70 -6.69 -10.09
N ASN A 70 24.77 -6.23 -10.76
CA ASN A 70 25.37 -6.95 -11.89
C ASN A 70 25.99 -8.29 -11.46
N LEU A 71 26.66 -8.32 -10.30
CA LEU A 71 27.17 -9.57 -9.72
C LEU A 71 26.04 -10.55 -9.37
N ALA A 72 24.97 -10.06 -8.75
CA ALA A 72 23.79 -10.84 -8.41
C ALA A 72 23.13 -11.46 -9.65
N ARG A 73 22.99 -10.69 -10.74
CA ARG A 73 22.47 -11.20 -12.02
C ARG A 73 23.32 -12.30 -12.63
N LYS A 74 24.65 -12.16 -12.59
CA LYS A 74 25.56 -13.20 -13.08
C LYS A 74 25.48 -14.44 -12.19
N ALA A 75 25.46 -14.27 -10.88
CA ALA A 75 25.38 -15.35 -9.91
C ALA A 75 24.06 -16.13 -10.03
N ILE A 76 22.91 -15.46 -10.12
CA ILE A 76 21.62 -16.16 -10.18
C ILE A 76 21.46 -17.00 -11.44
N VAL A 77 22.08 -16.63 -12.57
CA VAL A 77 22.09 -17.47 -13.77
C VAL A 77 22.80 -18.80 -13.51
N ARG A 78 23.89 -18.79 -12.73
CA ARG A 78 24.60 -20.01 -12.31
C ARG A 78 23.76 -20.82 -11.32
N ASP A 79 23.18 -20.16 -10.32
CA ASP A 79 22.40 -20.80 -9.25
C ASP A 79 21.04 -21.32 -9.74
N SER A 80 20.52 -20.81 -10.86
CA SER A 80 19.18 -21.11 -11.37
C SER A 80 18.96 -22.54 -11.87
N GLN A 81 20.00 -23.38 -11.89
CA GLN A 81 19.88 -24.78 -12.31
C GLN A 81 18.93 -25.58 -11.39
N GLN A 82 18.87 -25.23 -10.11
CA GLN A 82 17.94 -25.83 -9.15
C GLN A 82 17.17 -24.75 -8.39
N PRO A 83 15.90 -24.50 -8.75
CA PRO A 83 15.02 -23.56 -8.04
C PRO A 83 14.97 -23.85 -6.53
N ASN A 84 15.18 -22.83 -5.72
CA ASN A 84 15.12 -22.90 -4.26
C ASN A 84 14.54 -21.60 -3.69
N GLN A 85 14.31 -21.54 -2.38
CA GLN A 85 13.72 -20.37 -1.73
C GLN A 85 14.59 -19.12 -1.91
N TYR A 86 15.91 -19.26 -1.82
CA TYR A 86 16.85 -18.16 -1.98
C TYR A 86 16.83 -17.57 -3.39
N SER A 87 16.63 -18.39 -4.42
CA SER A 87 16.46 -17.89 -5.78
C SER A 87 15.13 -17.13 -5.96
N ALA A 88 14.05 -17.56 -5.30
CA ALA A 88 12.80 -16.80 -5.29
C ALA A 88 13.00 -15.42 -4.65
N ILE A 89 13.63 -15.36 -3.47
CA ILE A 89 13.96 -14.10 -2.78
C ILE A 89 14.85 -13.23 -3.68
N THR A 90 15.93 -13.79 -4.22
CA THR A 90 16.85 -13.09 -5.13
C THR A 90 16.10 -12.42 -6.28
N TYR A 91 15.20 -13.14 -6.95
CA TYR A 91 14.42 -12.56 -8.05
C TYR A 91 13.50 -11.42 -7.61
N ILE A 92 12.91 -11.50 -6.40
CA ILE A 92 12.13 -10.39 -5.81
C ILE A 92 13.03 -9.18 -5.57
N LEU A 93 14.22 -9.38 -4.98
CA LEU A 93 15.16 -8.29 -4.71
C LEU A 93 15.65 -7.61 -5.97
N LEU A 94 15.96 -8.37 -7.02
CA LEU A 94 16.34 -7.83 -8.31
C LEU A 94 15.18 -7.07 -8.97
N SER A 95 13.94 -7.57 -8.82
CA SER A 95 12.75 -6.88 -9.29
C SER A 95 12.53 -5.56 -8.54
N ASN A 96 12.64 -5.57 -7.21
CA ASN A 96 12.48 -4.38 -6.39
C ASN A 96 13.56 -3.34 -6.70
N PHE A 97 14.81 -3.79 -6.83
CA PHE A 97 15.95 -2.94 -7.20
C PHE A 97 15.66 -2.20 -8.52
N LEU A 98 15.25 -2.92 -9.55
CA LEU A 98 14.90 -2.32 -10.84
C LEU A 98 13.68 -1.40 -10.77
N THR A 99 12.68 -1.74 -9.96
CA THR A 99 11.48 -0.90 -9.78
C THR A 99 11.85 0.44 -9.13
N GLN A 100 12.62 0.40 -8.05
CA GLN A 100 13.14 1.60 -7.38
C GLN A 100 14.04 2.41 -8.30
N ASN A 101 14.77 1.75 -9.20
CA ASN A 101 15.62 2.41 -10.19
C ASN A 101 14.89 2.86 -11.48
N GLY A 102 13.55 2.93 -11.48
CA GLY A 102 12.78 3.44 -12.62
C GLY A 102 12.72 2.52 -13.84
N HIS A 103 12.98 1.22 -13.67
CA HIS A 103 12.96 0.21 -14.73
C HIS A 103 11.88 -0.87 -14.53
N PRO A 104 10.58 -0.51 -14.42
CA PRO A 104 9.51 -1.46 -14.10
C PRO A 104 9.31 -2.57 -15.15
N MET A 105 9.60 -2.29 -16.42
CA MET A 105 9.51 -3.30 -17.48
C MET A 105 10.55 -4.42 -17.30
N LEU A 106 11.79 -4.07 -16.93
CA LEU A 106 12.83 -5.05 -16.62
C LEU A 106 12.53 -5.75 -15.29
N ALA A 107 12.00 -5.02 -14.30
CA ALA A 107 11.57 -5.58 -13.02
C ALA A 107 10.55 -6.72 -13.23
N GLY A 108 9.57 -6.51 -14.11
CA GLY A 108 8.57 -7.52 -14.46
C GLY A 108 9.17 -8.86 -14.91
N VAL A 109 10.30 -8.85 -15.64
CA VAL A 109 11.00 -10.08 -16.05
C VAL A 109 11.51 -10.86 -14.83
N HIS A 110 12.14 -10.18 -13.88
CA HIS A 110 12.61 -10.80 -12.64
C HIS A 110 11.44 -11.24 -11.76
N PHE A 111 10.39 -10.43 -11.66
CA PHE A 111 9.20 -10.77 -10.89
C PHE A 111 8.50 -12.02 -11.43
N SER A 112 8.32 -12.14 -12.76
CA SER A 112 7.80 -13.36 -13.39
C SER A 112 8.62 -14.60 -13.06
N LYS A 113 9.96 -14.46 -13.03
CA LYS A 113 10.85 -15.56 -12.61
C LYS A 113 10.69 -15.87 -11.13
N ALA A 114 10.47 -14.88 -10.26
CA ALA A 114 10.16 -15.12 -8.85
C ALA A 114 8.88 -15.97 -8.72
N ILE A 115 7.80 -15.59 -9.40
CA ILE A 115 6.53 -16.34 -9.38
C ILE A 115 6.71 -17.76 -9.93
N ALA A 116 7.43 -17.95 -11.03
CA ALA A 116 7.75 -19.28 -11.53
C ALA A 116 8.55 -20.12 -10.52
N THR A 117 9.52 -19.48 -9.85
CA THR A 117 10.33 -20.11 -8.79
C THR A 117 9.49 -20.53 -7.59
N LEU A 118 8.51 -19.70 -7.18
CA LEU A 118 7.55 -20.03 -6.12
C LEU A 118 6.83 -21.35 -6.38
N PHE A 119 6.35 -21.56 -7.62
CA PHE A 119 5.72 -22.83 -8.00
C PHE A 119 6.72 -23.98 -8.10
N ALA A 120 7.91 -23.76 -8.67
CA ALA A 120 8.94 -24.78 -8.79
C ALA A 120 9.40 -25.31 -7.42
N CYS A 121 9.50 -24.42 -6.43
CA CYS A 121 9.85 -24.76 -5.05
C CYS A 121 8.66 -25.25 -4.22
N LYS A 122 7.46 -25.34 -4.80
CA LYS A 122 6.20 -25.70 -4.10
C LYS A 122 5.93 -24.82 -2.86
N LEU A 123 6.25 -23.53 -2.93
CA LEU A 123 5.94 -22.59 -1.84
C LEU A 123 4.45 -22.29 -1.72
N ASN A 124 3.67 -22.60 -2.77
CA ASN A 124 2.21 -22.51 -2.78
C ASN A 124 1.49 -23.71 -2.12
N TYR A 125 2.21 -24.51 -1.33
CA TYR A 125 1.70 -25.60 -0.52
C TYR A 125 2.27 -25.47 0.89
N ASP A 126 1.46 -25.76 1.90
CA ASP A 126 1.91 -25.68 3.29
C ASP A 126 3.09 -26.64 3.54
N PRO A 127 4.19 -26.16 4.16
CA PRO A 127 5.39 -26.95 4.34
C PRO A 127 5.20 -28.15 5.27
N ASP A 128 4.13 -28.22 6.07
CA ASP A 128 3.76 -29.42 6.83
C ASP A 128 3.54 -30.63 5.93
N PHE A 129 3.06 -30.41 4.71
CA PHE A 129 2.75 -31.49 3.76
C PHE A 129 3.88 -31.76 2.77
N VAL A 130 4.62 -30.73 2.35
CA VAL A 130 5.65 -30.88 1.29
C VAL A 130 7.06 -31.09 1.83
N VAL A 131 7.36 -30.62 3.05
CA VAL A 131 8.67 -30.81 3.70
C VAL A 131 8.45 -31.12 5.19
N PRO A 132 7.83 -32.26 5.54
CA PRO A 132 7.43 -32.56 6.91
C PRO A 132 8.61 -32.62 7.90
N THR A 133 9.81 -32.97 7.40
CA THR A 133 11.04 -33.10 8.19
C THR A 133 11.76 -31.77 8.45
N ALA A 134 11.32 -30.66 7.86
CA ALA A 134 11.89 -29.34 8.15
C ALA A 134 11.58 -28.92 9.60
N THR A 135 12.45 -28.10 10.17
CA THR A 135 12.23 -27.47 11.48
C THR A 135 11.03 -26.54 11.44
N ASP A 136 10.41 -26.26 12.58
CA ASP A 136 9.28 -25.32 12.66
C ASP A 136 9.66 -23.92 12.17
N THR A 137 10.88 -23.46 12.46
CA THR A 137 11.42 -22.19 11.96
C THR A 137 11.51 -22.17 10.44
N GLU A 138 12.04 -23.22 9.81
CA GLU A 138 12.10 -23.31 8.34
C GLU A 138 10.70 -23.36 7.71
N LYS A 139 9.75 -24.05 8.35
CA LYS A 139 8.35 -24.09 7.91
C LYS A 139 7.71 -22.70 7.99
N GLU A 140 7.89 -21.98 9.10
CA GLU A 140 7.38 -20.61 9.23
C GLU A 140 8.03 -19.65 8.22
N ASN A 141 9.34 -19.73 8.01
CA ASN A 141 10.03 -18.90 7.00
C ASN A 141 9.48 -19.17 5.59
N ARG A 142 9.15 -20.42 5.26
CA ARG A 142 8.47 -20.77 4.00
C ARG A 142 7.07 -20.18 3.89
N ARG A 143 6.26 -20.26 4.96
CA ARG A 143 4.91 -19.64 4.99
C ARG A 143 5.02 -18.13 4.80
N HIS A 144 5.95 -17.49 5.51
CA HIS A 144 6.16 -16.05 5.44
C HIS A 144 6.56 -15.59 4.03
N LEU A 145 7.54 -16.28 3.42
CA LEU A 145 7.95 -16.02 2.04
C LEU A 145 6.77 -16.18 1.06
N PHE A 146 5.95 -17.23 1.20
CA PHE A 146 4.75 -17.40 0.39
C PHE A 146 3.81 -16.18 0.50
N TRP A 147 3.49 -15.74 1.72
CA TRP A 147 2.57 -14.63 1.93
C TRP A 147 3.12 -13.28 1.44
N ILE A 148 4.42 -13.02 1.57
CA ILE A 148 5.07 -11.85 0.96
C ILE A 148 4.93 -11.89 -0.56
N MET A 149 5.25 -13.03 -1.18
CA MET A 149 5.16 -13.19 -2.64
C MET A 149 3.71 -13.05 -3.13
N TYR A 150 2.76 -13.59 -2.39
CA TYR A 150 1.33 -13.45 -2.68
C TYR A 150 0.87 -11.99 -2.59
N PHE A 151 1.24 -11.28 -1.52
CA PHE A 151 1.00 -9.84 -1.36
C PHE A 151 1.55 -9.05 -2.56
N LEU A 152 2.81 -9.27 -2.93
CA LEU A 152 3.45 -8.58 -4.06
C LEU A 152 2.74 -8.91 -5.39
N ALA A 153 2.40 -10.18 -5.62
CA ALA A 153 1.70 -10.61 -6.82
C ALA A 153 0.35 -9.90 -6.98
N LYS A 154 -0.41 -9.77 -5.88
CA LYS A 154 -1.71 -9.08 -5.90
C LYS A 154 -1.59 -7.60 -6.21
N ASN A 155 -0.61 -6.91 -5.63
CA ASN A 155 -0.38 -5.51 -5.96
C ASN A 155 -0.01 -5.34 -7.46
N VAL A 156 0.83 -6.21 -8.01
CA VAL A 156 1.18 -6.18 -9.45
C VAL A 156 -0.05 -6.46 -10.33
N GLU A 157 -0.90 -7.43 -9.95
CA GLU A 157 -2.15 -7.72 -10.67
C GLU A 157 -3.10 -6.52 -10.69
N ILE A 158 -3.25 -5.82 -9.56
CA ILE A 158 -4.09 -4.62 -9.46
C ILE A 158 -3.49 -3.47 -10.30
N ALA A 159 -2.17 -3.27 -10.23
CA ALA A 159 -1.51 -2.16 -10.91
C ALA A 159 -1.44 -2.34 -12.45
N VAL A 160 -1.25 -3.57 -12.94
CA VAL A 160 -0.99 -3.82 -14.37
C VAL A 160 -2.22 -4.36 -15.12
N ALA A 161 -3.25 -4.85 -14.41
CA ALA A 161 -4.54 -5.40 -14.89
C ALA A 161 -4.48 -6.60 -15.87
N LYS A 162 -3.45 -6.70 -16.72
CA LYS A 162 -3.29 -7.69 -17.80
C LYS A 162 -2.15 -8.68 -17.56
N TYR A 163 -1.59 -8.75 -16.35
CA TYR A 163 -0.46 -9.64 -16.10
C TYR A 163 -0.94 -11.10 -16.02
N PRO A 164 -0.47 -12.00 -16.90
CA PRO A 164 -0.99 -13.37 -16.96
C PRO A 164 -0.29 -14.27 -15.94
N PHE A 165 -0.42 -13.97 -14.65
CA PHE A 165 0.08 -14.90 -13.63
C PHE A 165 -0.83 -16.13 -13.58
N ARG A 166 -0.20 -17.29 -13.36
CA ARG A 166 -0.92 -18.48 -12.93
C ARG A 166 -1.63 -18.14 -11.61
N PRO A 167 -2.92 -18.48 -11.45
CA PRO A 167 -3.63 -18.25 -10.20
C PRO A 167 -2.87 -18.88 -9.03
N ILE A 168 -2.58 -18.07 -8.01
CA ILE A 168 -1.97 -18.52 -6.75
C ILE A 168 -3.12 -18.78 -5.78
N ASP A 169 -3.20 -20.01 -5.28
CA ASP A 169 -4.25 -20.44 -4.36
C ASP A 169 -3.72 -20.37 -2.92
N CYS A 170 -4.15 -19.35 -2.17
CA CYS A 170 -3.72 -19.13 -0.80
C CYS A 170 -4.38 -20.07 0.22
N SER A 171 -5.43 -20.80 -0.15
CA SER A 171 -6.11 -21.73 0.77
C SER A 171 -5.26 -22.96 1.14
N LYS A 172 -4.17 -23.18 0.39
CA LYS A 172 -3.25 -24.31 0.55
C LYS A 172 -2.09 -24.06 1.51
N VAL A 173 -1.98 -22.85 2.05
CA VAL A 173 -0.89 -22.45 2.95
C VAL A 173 -1.51 -21.84 4.20
N LYS A 174 -1.12 -22.33 5.38
CA LYS A 174 -1.58 -21.74 6.64
C LYS A 174 -1.06 -20.30 6.76
N PHE A 175 -1.71 -19.49 7.59
CA PHE A 175 -1.19 -18.18 7.94
C PHE A 175 0.19 -18.31 8.60
N ALA A 176 1.11 -17.46 8.16
CA ALA A 176 2.43 -17.36 8.78
C ALA A 176 2.28 -16.70 10.16
N LYS A 177 3.12 -17.13 11.10
CA LYS A 177 3.27 -16.42 12.37
C LYS A 177 4.12 -15.16 12.18
N LYS A 178 3.91 -14.18 13.03
CA LYS A 178 4.69 -12.95 13.07
C LYS A 178 6.15 -13.28 13.46
N PRO A 179 7.15 -12.89 12.65
CA PRO A 179 8.55 -13.16 12.96
C PRO A 179 8.97 -12.36 14.20
N ASN A 180 9.84 -12.94 15.04
CA ASN A 180 10.46 -12.24 16.18
C ASN A 180 9.49 -11.61 17.21
N SER A 181 8.31 -12.20 17.47
CA SER A 181 7.44 -11.73 18.55
C SER A 181 8.23 -11.76 19.88
N THR A 182 8.60 -10.56 20.38
CA THR A 182 9.42 -10.39 21.58
C THR A 182 8.63 -10.64 22.86
N LYS A 183 7.31 -10.84 22.74
CA LYS A 183 6.46 -11.12 23.89
C LYS A 183 6.75 -12.53 24.41
N PRO A 184 6.91 -12.70 25.72
CA PRO A 184 6.96 -14.02 26.31
C PRO A 184 5.73 -14.83 25.90
N LEU A 185 5.90 -16.13 25.61
CA LEU A 185 4.83 -17.05 25.19
C LEU A 185 3.58 -17.04 26.08
N TRP A 186 3.69 -16.57 27.33
CA TRP A 186 2.60 -16.51 28.29
C TRP A 186 1.81 -15.18 28.28
N GLU A 187 2.33 -14.10 27.67
CA GLU A 187 1.68 -12.78 27.61
C GLU A 187 0.83 -12.59 26.33
N SER A 188 1.05 -13.41 25.30
CA SER A 188 0.25 -13.38 24.07
C SER A 188 -0.35 -14.78 23.81
N PRO A 189 -1.52 -15.10 24.41
CA PRO A 189 -2.19 -16.40 24.21
C PRO A 189 -2.69 -16.61 22.76
N SER A 190 -2.55 -15.63 21.88
CA SER A 190 -2.84 -15.74 20.45
C SER A 190 -1.57 -15.99 19.65
N ASN A 191 -1.54 -17.05 18.83
CA ASN A 191 -0.61 -17.16 17.70
C ASN A 191 -0.71 -15.87 16.87
N GLU A 192 0.21 -14.92 17.06
CA GLU A 192 0.19 -13.65 16.34
C GLU A 192 0.40 -13.94 14.85
N ILE A 193 -0.66 -13.81 14.07
CA ILE A 193 -0.63 -13.98 12.62
C ILE A 193 0.15 -12.80 12.02
N ALA A 194 1.03 -13.08 11.06
CA ALA A 194 1.74 -12.04 10.35
C ALA A 194 0.77 -11.13 9.59
N THR A 195 0.96 -9.81 9.77
CA THR A 195 0.08 -8.78 9.22
C THR A 195 -0.09 -8.86 7.70
N VAL A 196 0.95 -9.32 6.99
CA VAL A 196 0.92 -9.54 5.52
C VAL A 196 -0.17 -10.52 5.09
N CYS A 197 -0.55 -11.49 5.93
CA CYS A 197 -1.63 -12.44 5.66
C CYS A 197 -2.99 -11.73 5.56
N TYR A 198 -3.28 -10.83 6.51
CA TYR A 198 -4.52 -10.05 6.51
C TYR A 198 -4.59 -9.10 5.32
N ILE A 199 -3.51 -8.35 5.08
CA ILE A 199 -3.45 -7.38 3.98
C ILE A 199 -3.59 -8.09 2.62
N SER A 200 -3.04 -9.29 2.49
CA SER A 200 -3.23 -10.13 1.30
C SER A 200 -4.70 -10.46 1.03
N GLY A 201 -5.46 -10.79 2.07
CA GLY A 201 -6.91 -11.02 1.96
C GLY A 201 -7.69 -9.77 1.58
N ILE A 202 -7.28 -8.60 2.07
CA ILE A 202 -7.87 -7.30 1.68
C ILE A 202 -7.58 -7.02 0.20
N LEU A 203 -6.35 -7.29 -0.25
CA LEU A 203 -5.94 -7.11 -1.64
C LEU A 203 -6.72 -7.99 -2.62
N ASP A 204 -7.07 -9.21 -2.23
CA ASP A 204 -7.99 -10.05 -3.02
C ASP A 204 -9.33 -9.36 -3.24
N LEU A 205 -9.89 -8.75 -2.19
CA LEU A 205 -11.14 -8.01 -2.27
C LEU A 205 -11.02 -6.74 -3.13
N ILE A 206 -9.91 -6.00 -3.02
CA ILE A 206 -9.62 -4.85 -3.89
C ILE A 206 -9.54 -5.28 -5.35
N ARG A 207 -8.82 -6.37 -5.63
CA ARG A 207 -8.68 -6.90 -6.99
C ARG A 207 -10.03 -7.29 -7.57
N GLU A 208 -10.82 -8.07 -6.83
CA GLU A 208 -12.14 -8.53 -7.26
C GLU A 208 -13.10 -7.35 -7.47
N ALA A 209 -13.11 -6.37 -6.57
CA ALA A 209 -13.90 -5.14 -6.73
C ALA A 209 -13.46 -4.35 -7.97
N THR A 210 -12.15 -4.23 -8.21
CA THR A 210 -11.63 -3.56 -9.40
C THR A 210 -12.07 -4.32 -10.66
N GLN A 211 -11.97 -5.65 -10.68
CA GLN A 211 -12.40 -6.50 -11.80
C GLN A 211 -13.90 -6.40 -12.08
N LEU A 212 -14.74 -6.35 -11.04
CA LEU A 212 -16.19 -6.13 -11.17
C LEU A 212 -16.48 -4.87 -12.01
N TRP A 213 -15.77 -3.78 -11.72
CA TRP A 213 -15.99 -2.48 -12.36
C TRP A 213 -15.20 -2.25 -13.65
N HIS A 214 -14.40 -3.22 -14.11
CA HIS A 214 -13.82 -3.16 -15.47
C HIS A 214 -14.89 -3.30 -16.55
N LYS A 215 -16.00 -3.99 -16.25
CA LYS A 215 -17.16 -4.08 -17.12
C LYS A 215 -18.09 -2.92 -16.82
N VAL A 216 -18.45 -2.15 -17.84
CA VAL A 216 -19.43 -1.06 -17.72
C VAL A 216 -20.77 -1.65 -17.26
N PRO A 217 -21.34 -1.19 -16.12
CA PRO A 217 -22.65 -1.64 -15.67
C PRO A 217 -23.72 -1.24 -16.69
N SER A 218 -24.68 -2.13 -16.91
CA SER A 218 -25.77 -1.96 -17.88
C SER A 218 -26.82 -0.95 -17.41
N ASN A 219 -26.97 -0.80 -16.08
CA ASN A 219 -27.91 0.11 -15.45
C ASN A 219 -27.51 0.43 -14.00
N ILE A 220 -28.24 1.37 -13.38
CA ILE A 220 -28.00 1.83 -12.01
C ILE A 220 -28.23 0.71 -10.98
N LEU A 221 -29.20 -0.19 -11.21
CA LEU A 221 -29.49 -1.29 -10.29
C LEU A 221 -28.34 -2.30 -10.22
N GLU A 222 -27.62 -2.51 -11.32
CA GLU A 222 -26.39 -3.30 -11.33
C GLU A 222 -25.29 -2.67 -10.45
N ILE A 223 -25.29 -1.35 -10.26
CA ILE A 223 -24.34 -0.66 -9.37
C ILE A 223 -24.79 -0.76 -7.91
N THR A 224 -26.05 -0.47 -7.62
CA THR A 224 -26.55 -0.35 -6.24
C THR A 224 -26.93 -1.70 -5.61
N ASN A 225 -27.37 -2.67 -6.41
CA ASN A 225 -27.87 -3.97 -5.98
C ASN A 225 -27.07 -5.14 -6.59
N SER A 226 -25.78 -4.95 -6.86
CA SER A 226 -24.92 -6.04 -7.34
C SER A 226 -24.81 -7.16 -6.31
N PRO A 227 -25.17 -8.41 -6.64
CA PRO A 227 -24.96 -9.56 -5.74
C PRO A 227 -23.47 -9.83 -5.50
N ILE A 228 -22.62 -9.52 -6.49
CA ILE A 228 -21.17 -9.66 -6.37
C ILE A 228 -20.64 -8.65 -5.35
N LEU A 229 -21.05 -7.37 -5.44
CA LEU A 229 -20.66 -6.34 -4.46
C LEU A 229 -21.12 -6.70 -3.04
N SER A 230 -22.36 -7.21 -2.90
CA SER A 230 -22.87 -7.69 -1.61
C SER A 230 -21.98 -8.82 -1.04
N THR A 231 -21.60 -9.79 -1.88
CA THR A 231 -20.69 -10.88 -1.49
C THR A 231 -19.32 -10.34 -1.05
N LEU A 232 -18.77 -9.36 -1.76
CA LEU A 232 -17.50 -8.72 -1.40
C LEU A 232 -17.57 -7.97 -0.07
N ARG A 233 -18.67 -7.24 0.19
CA ARG A 233 -18.91 -6.56 1.47
C ARG A 233 -19.01 -7.55 2.63
N THR A 234 -19.75 -8.64 2.46
CA THR A 234 -19.85 -9.70 3.48
C THR A 234 -18.48 -10.31 3.75
N ARG A 235 -17.68 -10.58 2.71
CA ARG A 235 -16.30 -11.09 2.90
C ARG A 235 -15.39 -10.08 3.59
N LEU A 236 -15.52 -8.79 3.29
CA LEU A 236 -14.76 -7.74 3.97
C LEU A 236 -15.12 -7.66 5.47
N GLN A 237 -16.41 -7.79 5.81
CA GLN A 237 -16.88 -7.85 7.19
C GLN A 237 -16.36 -9.09 7.92
N ILE A 238 -16.40 -10.27 7.28
CA ILE A 238 -15.82 -11.50 7.84
C ILE A 238 -14.31 -11.34 8.05
N LEU A 239 -13.60 -10.71 7.10
CA LEU A 239 -12.17 -10.46 7.26
C LEU A 239 -11.90 -9.47 8.40
N GLN A 240 -12.72 -8.43 8.54
CA GLN A 240 -12.62 -7.47 9.64
C GLN A 240 -12.73 -8.14 11.02
N THR A 241 -13.62 -9.13 11.19
CA THR A 241 -13.74 -9.86 12.47
C THR A 241 -12.57 -10.78 12.75
N GLN A 242 -11.79 -11.15 11.73
CA GLN A 242 -10.56 -11.95 11.87
C GLN A 242 -9.32 -11.09 12.14
N ILE A 243 -9.35 -9.81 11.77
CA ILE A 243 -8.25 -8.88 12.00
C ILE A 243 -8.27 -8.45 13.47
N PRO A 244 -7.15 -8.58 14.21
CA PRO A 244 -7.04 -8.07 15.57
C PRO A 244 -7.44 -6.59 15.65
N GLY A 245 -8.30 -6.24 16.60
CA GLY A 245 -8.86 -4.87 16.68
C GLY A 245 -7.82 -3.76 16.85
N HIS A 246 -6.62 -4.06 17.34
CA HIS A 246 -5.51 -3.10 17.43
C HIS A 246 -4.83 -2.79 16.09
N LEU A 247 -5.07 -3.60 15.04
CA LEU A 247 -4.54 -3.37 13.69
C LEU A 247 -5.45 -2.49 12.82
N ILE A 248 -6.70 -2.25 13.24
CA ILE A 248 -7.62 -1.34 12.54
C ILE A 248 -7.85 -0.12 13.43
N VAL A 249 -7.31 1.01 13.01
CA VAL A 249 -7.37 2.27 13.75
C VAL A 249 -8.58 3.07 13.32
N SER A 250 -9.40 3.47 14.29
CA SER A 250 -10.48 4.43 14.08
C SER A 250 -9.99 5.86 14.32
N ALA A 251 -10.65 6.83 13.68
CA ALA A 251 -10.18 8.23 13.68
C ALA A 251 -10.13 8.88 15.08
N ASP A 252 -10.93 8.40 16.01
CA ASP A 252 -10.98 8.81 17.41
C ASP A 252 -9.80 8.29 18.26
N LYS A 253 -9.04 7.31 17.77
CA LYS A 253 -7.96 6.65 18.50
C LYS A 253 -6.55 7.09 18.12
N TYR A 254 -6.39 8.12 17.28
CA TYR A 254 -5.07 8.60 16.88
C TYR A 254 -4.19 9.06 18.05
N LEU A 255 -4.80 9.58 19.12
CA LEU A 255 -4.08 10.00 20.32
C LEU A 255 -3.52 8.79 21.09
N GLU A 256 -4.23 7.67 21.13
CA GLU A 256 -3.74 6.43 21.75
C GLU A 256 -2.50 5.88 21.03
N PHE A 257 -2.38 6.13 19.71
CA PHE A 257 -1.18 5.78 18.96
C PHE A 257 0.06 6.58 19.36
N THR A 258 -0.11 7.84 19.78
CA THR A 258 1.02 8.70 20.17
C THR A 258 1.71 8.19 21.44
N THR A 259 0.97 7.56 22.35
CA THR A 259 1.53 6.98 23.58
C THR A 259 2.13 5.59 23.37
N ILE A 260 1.70 4.88 22.32
CA ILE A 260 2.09 3.49 22.00
C ILE A 260 3.28 3.43 21.00
N PHE A 261 3.82 4.55 20.54
CA PHE A 261 4.94 4.60 19.59
C PHE A 261 6.22 3.85 20.01
N LEU A 262 6.28 3.35 21.26
CA LEU A 262 7.28 2.39 21.74
C LEU A 262 7.30 1.07 20.94
N GLY A 263 6.22 0.70 20.25
CA GLY A 263 6.13 -0.49 19.40
C GLY A 263 6.06 -0.16 17.90
N ARG A 264 7.17 0.26 17.28
CA ARG A 264 7.24 0.66 15.85
C ARG A 264 6.57 -0.35 14.91
N GLU A 265 6.79 -1.64 15.15
CA GLU A 265 6.19 -2.71 14.37
C GLU A 265 4.66 -2.71 14.46
N ILE A 266 4.11 -2.54 15.65
CA ILE A 266 2.66 -2.49 15.90
C ILE A 266 2.07 -1.25 15.20
N VAL A 267 2.77 -0.11 15.28
CA VAL A 267 2.35 1.12 14.61
C VAL A 267 2.33 0.94 13.09
N SER A 268 3.41 0.40 12.52
CA SER A 268 3.51 0.08 11.09
C SER A 268 2.40 -0.86 10.65
N ASP A 269 2.23 -1.98 11.36
CA ASP A 269 1.22 -2.99 11.04
C ASP A 269 -0.20 -2.42 11.07
N ALA A 270 -0.53 -1.63 12.09
CA ALA A 270 -1.84 -1.02 12.22
C ALA A 270 -2.08 0.05 11.16
N LEU A 271 -1.10 0.91 10.88
CA LEU A 271 -1.21 1.94 9.84
C LEU A 271 -1.47 1.31 8.47
N ILE A 272 -0.63 0.35 8.08
CA ILE A 272 -0.75 -0.30 6.78
C ILE A 272 -2.07 -1.06 6.69
N THR A 273 -2.42 -1.87 7.69
CA THR A 273 -3.67 -2.65 7.68
C THR A 273 -4.88 -1.73 7.57
N THR A 274 -4.90 -0.63 8.32
CA THR A 274 -5.97 0.36 8.27
C THR A 274 -6.08 1.03 6.91
N ILE A 275 -4.96 1.44 6.31
CA ILE A 275 -4.93 2.06 4.99
C ILE A 275 -5.47 1.10 3.93
N TYR A 276 -5.02 -0.15 3.92
CA TYR A 276 -5.50 -1.15 2.96
C TYR A 276 -6.99 -1.46 3.17
N TYR A 277 -7.43 -1.63 4.42
CA TYR A 277 -8.84 -1.91 4.74
C TYR A 277 -9.78 -0.81 4.22
N TYR A 278 -9.51 0.45 4.57
CA TYR A 278 -10.35 1.57 4.13
C TYR A 278 -10.20 1.89 2.64
N SER A 279 -9.09 1.51 2.02
CA SER A 279 -8.96 1.56 0.56
C SER A 279 -9.88 0.52 -0.11
N ALA A 280 -10.01 -0.68 0.45
CA ALA A 280 -10.97 -1.67 -0.05
C ALA A 280 -12.42 -1.15 0.01
N VAL A 281 -12.80 -0.51 1.12
CA VAL A 281 -14.11 0.15 1.27
C VAL A 281 -14.29 1.21 0.18
N SER A 282 -13.30 2.08 -0.02
CA SER A 282 -13.34 3.15 -1.03
C SER A 282 -13.49 2.61 -2.46
N VAL A 283 -12.70 1.60 -2.84
CA VAL A 283 -12.75 0.97 -4.17
C VAL A 283 -14.11 0.32 -4.42
N MET A 284 -14.66 -0.41 -3.44
CA MET A 284 -15.96 -1.06 -3.56
C MET A 284 -17.09 -0.05 -3.77
N ASN A 285 -17.02 1.08 -3.07
CA ASN A 285 -18.09 2.07 -3.03
C ASN A 285 -17.99 3.14 -4.14
N ARG A 286 -16.84 3.24 -4.83
CA ARG A 286 -16.57 4.30 -5.80
C ARG A 286 -17.64 4.47 -6.89
N PRO A 287 -18.18 3.42 -7.53
CA PRO A 287 -19.20 3.61 -8.56
C PRO A 287 -20.50 4.19 -8.02
N ILE A 288 -20.89 3.82 -6.79
CA ILE A 288 -22.06 4.39 -6.11
C ILE A 288 -21.79 5.86 -5.77
N LEU A 289 -20.59 6.19 -5.30
CA LEU A 289 -20.16 7.58 -5.09
C LEU A 289 -20.32 8.40 -6.38
N TYR A 290 -19.96 7.85 -7.54
CA TYR A 290 -20.07 8.55 -8.82
C TYR A 290 -21.51 8.87 -9.24
N LEU A 291 -22.48 8.07 -8.82
CA LEU A 291 -23.90 8.36 -9.07
C LEU A 291 -24.34 9.69 -8.43
N THR A 292 -23.71 10.08 -7.31
CA THR A 292 -24.06 11.31 -6.58
C THR A 292 -23.76 12.59 -7.35
N LYS A 293 -22.91 12.54 -8.39
CA LYS A 293 -22.66 13.67 -9.30
C LYS A 293 -23.74 13.82 -10.35
N TYR A 294 -24.21 12.72 -10.91
CA TYR A 294 -25.03 12.75 -12.14
C TYR A 294 -26.53 12.70 -11.87
N LEU A 295 -26.95 12.17 -10.72
CA LEU A 295 -28.35 11.91 -10.47
C LEU A 295 -28.93 12.91 -9.46
N PRO A 296 -30.05 13.58 -9.79
CA PRO A 296 -30.73 14.50 -8.87
C PRO A 296 -31.61 13.75 -7.85
N SER A 297 -31.78 14.30 -6.64
CA SER A 297 -32.55 13.67 -5.54
C SER A 297 -34.01 13.43 -5.89
N ASN A 298 -34.57 14.27 -6.75
CA ASN A 298 -35.97 14.17 -7.17
C ASN A 298 -36.20 13.16 -8.29
N SER A 299 -35.17 12.43 -8.72
CA SER A 299 -35.34 11.35 -9.70
C SER A 299 -36.21 10.24 -9.09
N PRO A 300 -37.35 9.88 -9.73
CA PRO A 300 -38.23 8.83 -9.22
C PRO A 300 -37.52 7.47 -9.12
N TYR A 301 -36.48 7.26 -9.93
CA TYR A 301 -35.63 6.06 -9.89
C TYR A 301 -34.68 6.03 -8.69
N LEU A 302 -34.41 7.18 -8.07
CA LEU A 302 -33.50 7.29 -6.93
C LEU A 302 -34.17 7.33 -5.57
N VAL A 303 -35.44 7.74 -5.49
CA VAL A 303 -36.15 7.80 -4.21
C VAL A 303 -36.02 6.48 -3.41
N PRO A 304 -36.15 5.28 -4.03
CA PRO A 304 -35.94 4.01 -3.31
C PRO A 304 -34.48 3.73 -2.94
N LEU A 305 -33.53 4.29 -3.70
CA LEU A 305 -32.09 4.04 -3.55
C LEU A 305 -31.38 5.08 -2.68
N GLY A 306 -32.06 6.19 -2.35
CA GLY A 306 -31.52 7.31 -1.58
C GLY A 306 -30.80 6.88 -0.29
N PRO A 307 -31.41 6.05 0.57
CA PRO A 307 -30.76 5.58 1.80
C PRO A 307 -29.47 4.78 1.54
N ILE A 308 -29.46 3.94 0.50
CA ILE A 308 -28.30 3.12 0.13
C ILE A 308 -27.15 4.01 -0.37
N ILE A 309 -27.47 4.97 -1.25
CA ILE A 309 -26.48 5.91 -1.80
C ILE A 309 -25.92 6.78 -0.68
N MET A 310 -26.76 7.28 0.22
CA MET A 310 -26.34 8.13 1.33
C MET A 310 -25.47 7.37 2.33
N SER A 311 -25.86 6.15 2.71
CA SER A 311 -25.05 5.27 3.55
C SER A 311 -23.67 5.02 2.91
N THR A 312 -23.66 4.68 1.62
CA THR A 312 -22.42 4.40 0.87
C THR A 312 -21.53 5.66 0.74
N LEU A 313 -22.13 6.84 0.54
CA LEU A 313 -21.42 8.11 0.51
C LEU A 313 -20.73 8.39 1.85
N LEU A 314 -21.44 8.23 2.97
CA LEU A 314 -20.90 8.44 4.31
C LEU A 314 -19.80 7.43 4.64
N GLU A 315 -19.98 6.16 4.28
CA GLU A 315 -18.98 5.11 4.46
C GLU A 315 -17.70 5.40 3.66
N SER A 316 -17.85 5.81 2.39
CA SER A 316 -16.70 6.18 1.53
C SER A 316 -15.97 7.40 2.07
N LEU A 317 -16.72 8.40 2.54
CA LEU A 317 -16.15 9.61 3.12
C LEU A 317 -15.37 9.29 4.40
N LEU A 318 -15.95 8.49 5.30
CA LEU A 318 -15.29 8.05 6.53
C LEU A 318 -14.02 7.26 6.24
N ALA A 319 -14.08 6.33 5.29
CA ALA A 319 -12.93 5.53 4.88
C ALA A 319 -11.79 6.42 4.38
N ALA A 320 -12.09 7.33 3.46
CA ALA A 320 -11.10 8.20 2.87
C ALA A 320 -10.56 9.24 3.89
N GLU A 321 -11.42 9.80 4.74
CA GLU A 321 -11.04 10.69 5.85
C GLU A 321 -10.10 9.99 6.83
N THR A 322 -10.34 8.71 7.13
CA THR A 322 -9.48 7.93 8.02
C THR A 322 -8.08 7.73 7.43
N VAL A 323 -7.98 7.41 6.14
CA VAL A 323 -6.69 7.24 5.45
C VAL A 323 -5.91 8.55 5.42
N VAL A 324 -6.51 9.67 4.97
CA VAL A 324 -5.78 10.95 4.89
C VAL A 324 -5.47 11.50 6.28
N GLY A 325 -6.34 11.24 7.26
CA GLY A 325 -6.14 11.59 8.67
C GLY A 325 -4.93 10.89 9.27
N LEU A 326 -4.77 9.58 9.01
CA LEU A 326 -3.60 8.81 9.46
C LEU A 326 -2.31 9.28 8.82
N VAL A 327 -2.32 9.56 7.51
CA VAL A 327 -1.13 10.08 6.81
C VAL A 327 -0.75 11.46 7.32
N SER A 328 -1.74 12.35 7.51
CA SER A 328 -1.55 13.67 8.11
C SER A 328 -1.00 13.57 9.53
N TRP A 329 -1.58 12.72 10.36
CA TRP A 329 -1.10 12.47 11.72
C TRP A 329 0.37 12.01 11.72
N LEU A 330 0.73 11.00 10.92
CA LEU A 330 2.10 10.50 10.85
C LEU A 330 3.08 11.58 10.37
N LEU A 331 2.69 12.38 9.37
CA LEU A 331 3.49 13.50 8.88
C LEU A 331 3.84 14.47 10.01
N HIS A 332 2.85 14.87 10.82
CA HIS A 332 3.05 15.83 11.91
C HIS A 332 3.81 15.22 13.08
N GLN A 333 3.57 13.94 13.44
CA GLN A 333 4.35 13.27 14.48
C GLN A 333 5.84 13.21 14.14
N CYS A 334 6.19 12.81 12.92
CA CYS A 334 7.59 12.76 12.48
C CYS A 334 8.23 14.15 12.40
N ARG A 335 7.48 15.19 11.99
CA ARG A 335 7.99 16.59 11.99
C ARG A 335 8.30 17.11 13.39
N LEU A 336 7.57 16.63 14.40
CA LEU A 336 7.81 16.97 15.79
C LEU A 336 8.92 16.10 16.43
N GLY A 337 9.50 15.14 15.68
CA GLY A 337 10.47 14.19 16.21
C GLY A 337 9.89 13.23 17.25
N LEU A 338 8.56 13.08 17.29
CA LEU A 338 7.83 12.24 18.25
C LEU A 338 7.73 10.77 17.80
N ASP A 339 8.39 10.41 16.70
CA ASP A 339 8.43 9.05 16.16
C ASP A 339 9.52 8.17 16.78
N GLY A 340 10.31 8.72 17.70
CA GLY A 340 11.41 8.01 18.37
C GLY A 340 12.67 7.84 17.52
N GLU A 341 12.67 8.30 16.27
CA GLU A 341 13.78 8.13 15.32
C GLU A 341 14.23 9.46 14.70
N GLY A 342 13.91 10.59 15.34
CA GLY A 342 14.31 11.91 14.84
C GLY A 342 13.65 12.28 13.51
N GLY A 343 12.46 11.73 13.21
CA GLY A 343 11.68 12.04 12.02
C GLY A 343 11.85 11.08 10.83
N THR A 344 12.69 10.04 10.94
CA THR A 344 12.98 9.11 9.82
C THR A 344 12.00 7.96 9.67
N PHE A 345 11.11 7.75 10.65
CA PHE A 345 10.18 6.60 10.62
C PHE A 345 9.26 6.65 9.40
N ARG A 346 8.70 7.83 9.10
CA ARG A 346 7.80 8.04 7.96
C ARG A 346 8.46 7.72 6.62
N GLU A 347 9.69 8.19 6.41
CA GLU A 347 10.39 7.96 5.15
C GLU A 347 10.66 6.47 4.92
N SER A 348 11.16 5.78 5.95
CA SER A 348 11.41 4.34 5.87
C SER A 348 10.12 3.54 5.68
N LEU A 349 9.05 3.86 6.42
CA LEU A 349 7.75 3.18 6.28
C LEU A 349 7.22 3.26 4.84
N TRP A 350 7.17 4.46 4.26
CA TRP A 350 6.61 4.65 2.91
C TRP A 350 7.52 4.16 1.80
N ARG A 351 8.84 4.21 2.01
CA ARG A 351 9.79 3.59 1.08
C ARG A 351 9.60 2.08 1.04
N ASP A 352 9.46 1.43 2.19
CA ASP A 352 9.29 -0.01 2.29
C ASP A 352 7.91 -0.47 1.79
N MET A 353 6.88 0.37 1.99
CA MET A 353 5.51 0.12 1.58
C MET A 353 5.08 1.01 0.41
N THR A 354 5.94 1.13 -0.62
CA THR A 354 5.75 2.09 -1.72
C THR A 354 4.40 1.94 -2.42
N LEU A 355 3.87 0.71 -2.53
CA LEU A 355 2.58 0.42 -3.15
C LEU A 355 1.38 0.98 -2.37
N SER A 356 1.58 1.36 -1.10
CA SER A 356 0.57 2.11 -0.32
C SER A 356 0.26 3.47 -0.92
N SER A 357 1.11 4.01 -1.81
CA SER A 357 0.81 5.23 -2.54
C SER A 357 -0.47 5.13 -3.37
N LEU A 358 -0.79 3.93 -3.90
CA LEU A 358 -2.03 3.67 -4.64
C LEU A 358 -3.26 3.77 -3.73
N ASN A 359 -3.14 3.27 -2.50
CA ASN A 359 -4.18 3.33 -1.47
C ASN A 359 -4.40 4.78 -0.98
N MET A 360 -3.32 5.53 -0.79
CA MET A 360 -3.41 6.97 -0.47
C MET A 360 -4.08 7.75 -1.60
N PHE A 361 -3.69 7.48 -2.84
CA PHE A 361 -4.27 8.12 -4.02
C PHE A 361 -5.77 7.81 -4.13
N GLU A 362 -6.19 6.59 -3.82
CA GLU A 362 -7.59 6.20 -3.78
C GLU A 362 -8.43 6.99 -2.77
N ALA A 363 -7.90 7.17 -1.56
CA ALA A 363 -8.54 8.01 -0.55
C ALA A 363 -8.66 9.47 -1.04
N VAL A 364 -7.62 10.00 -1.67
CA VAL A 364 -7.66 11.37 -2.23
C VAL A 364 -8.69 11.48 -3.36
N ILE A 365 -8.80 10.49 -4.26
CA ILE A 365 -9.84 10.47 -5.31
C ILE A 365 -11.23 10.51 -4.67
N SER A 366 -11.47 9.68 -3.67
CA SER A 366 -12.76 9.59 -2.98
C SER A 366 -13.15 10.91 -2.31
N LEU A 367 -12.21 11.55 -1.60
CA LEU A 367 -12.43 12.88 -1.01
C LEU A 367 -12.60 13.96 -2.07
N TRP A 368 -11.75 14.00 -3.09
CA TRP A 368 -11.86 14.96 -4.19
C TRP A 368 -13.23 14.88 -4.84
N PHE A 369 -13.70 13.67 -5.13
CA PHE A 369 -15.00 13.48 -5.74
C PHE A 369 -16.12 13.94 -4.81
N ALA A 370 -16.12 13.49 -3.55
CA ALA A 370 -17.12 13.91 -2.56
C ALA A 370 -17.15 15.44 -2.42
N LEU A 371 -16.00 16.08 -2.29
CA LEU A 371 -15.93 17.51 -2.04
C LEU A 371 -16.27 18.35 -3.28
N THR A 372 -15.93 17.89 -4.48
CA THR A 372 -16.02 18.75 -5.69
C THR A 372 -17.12 18.36 -6.67
N GLN A 373 -17.53 17.08 -6.68
CA GLN A 373 -18.38 16.54 -7.73
C GLN A 373 -19.77 16.14 -7.23
N THR A 374 -19.91 15.75 -5.96
CA THR A 374 -21.20 15.38 -5.38
C THR A 374 -22.14 16.58 -5.31
N GLN A 375 -23.38 16.41 -5.78
CA GLN A 375 -24.38 17.48 -5.79
C GLN A 375 -24.71 17.96 -4.36
N SER A 376 -25.03 19.25 -4.21
CA SER A 376 -25.22 19.90 -2.91
C SER A 376 -26.29 19.27 -2.04
N PHE A 377 -27.35 18.74 -2.63
CA PHE A 377 -28.47 18.15 -1.88
C PHE A 377 -28.07 16.91 -1.09
N TRP A 378 -27.06 16.14 -1.54
CA TRP A 378 -26.57 14.96 -0.80
C TRP A 378 -25.92 15.36 0.53
N TRP A 379 -25.56 16.62 0.71
CA TRP A 379 -24.97 17.14 1.95
C TRP A 379 -25.99 17.67 2.94
N ASN A 380 -27.27 17.74 2.56
CA ASN A 380 -28.35 18.25 3.39
C ASN A 380 -29.16 17.08 3.95
N LEU A 381 -28.87 16.66 5.19
CA LEU A 381 -29.69 15.67 5.90
C LEU A 381 -30.84 16.38 6.61
N VAL A 382 -32.07 15.93 6.36
CA VAL A 382 -33.22 16.34 7.16
C VAL A 382 -33.21 15.51 8.45
N SER A 383 -32.84 16.13 9.58
CA SER A 383 -32.93 15.46 10.88
C SER A 383 -34.39 15.41 11.31
N THR A 384 -34.93 14.20 11.44
CA THR A 384 -36.29 13.96 11.98
C THR A 384 -36.33 13.95 13.50
N THR A 385 -35.17 13.99 14.16
CA THR A 385 -35.05 14.00 15.62
C THR A 385 -35.13 15.43 16.15
N ALA A 386 -36.22 15.74 16.86
CA ALA A 386 -36.34 16.76 17.91
C ALA A 386 -36.79 18.21 17.59
N SER A 387 -37.23 18.56 16.38
CA SER A 387 -37.95 19.83 16.17
C SER A 387 -39.34 19.55 15.60
N GLY A 388 -40.38 20.17 16.17
CA GLY A 388 -41.78 19.94 15.77
C GLY A 388 -42.02 20.10 14.26
N PRO A 389 -43.20 19.69 13.75
CA PRO A 389 -43.50 19.57 12.32
C PRO A 389 -43.30 20.84 11.47
N ASN A 390 -43.06 21.98 12.10
CA ASN A 390 -42.95 23.29 11.45
C ASN A 390 -41.51 23.75 11.18
N ASN A 391 -40.46 23.01 11.60
CA ASN A 391 -39.07 23.37 11.26
C ASN A 391 -38.14 22.14 11.26
N PRO A 392 -37.97 21.44 10.11
CA PRO A 392 -36.97 20.39 10.02
C PRO A 392 -35.57 20.98 10.21
N ASN A 393 -34.83 20.51 11.22
CA ASN A 393 -33.41 20.84 11.37
C ASN A 393 -32.64 20.17 10.23
N ILE A 394 -32.27 20.95 9.21
CA ILE A 394 -31.38 20.50 8.14
C ILE A 394 -29.96 20.50 8.70
N VAL A 395 -29.41 19.31 8.95
CA VAL A 395 -28.02 19.13 9.35
C VAL A 395 -27.17 19.05 8.09
N GLN A 396 -26.33 20.06 7.88
CA GLN A 396 -25.36 20.05 6.79
C GLN A 396 -24.19 19.14 7.16
N VAL A 397 -24.03 18.04 6.44
CA VAL A 397 -22.98 17.03 6.68
C VAL A 397 -21.59 17.54 6.28
N MET A 398 -21.54 18.44 5.30
CA MET A 398 -20.32 18.94 4.67
C MET A 398 -20.32 20.46 4.59
N ASP A 399 -19.95 21.10 5.70
CA ASP A 399 -19.78 22.56 5.80
C ASP A 399 -18.44 23.05 5.23
N LEU A 400 -18.24 24.37 5.19
CA LEU A 400 -17.02 24.98 4.67
C LEU A 400 -15.78 24.61 5.51
N ASN A 401 -15.92 24.55 6.83
CA ASN A 401 -14.80 24.25 7.73
C ASN A 401 -14.30 22.81 7.55
N ARG A 402 -15.21 21.84 7.43
CA ARG A 402 -14.86 20.44 7.16
C ARG A 402 -14.20 20.30 5.80
N ARG A 403 -14.66 21.02 4.76
CA ARG A 403 -14.02 21.03 3.43
C ARG A 403 -12.56 21.49 3.52
N ILE A 404 -12.31 22.61 4.18
CA ILE A 404 -10.96 23.17 4.38
C ILE A 404 -10.08 22.19 5.17
N ARG A 405 -10.62 21.57 6.23
CA ARG A 405 -9.89 20.56 7.03
C ARG A 405 -9.48 19.38 6.15
N LEU A 406 -10.42 18.80 5.40
CA LEU A 406 -10.17 17.66 4.53
C LEU A 406 -9.17 18.00 3.42
N ARG A 407 -9.27 19.17 2.79
CA ARG A 407 -8.28 19.64 1.81
C ARG A 407 -6.89 19.79 2.42
N THR A 408 -6.79 20.23 3.68
CA THR A 408 -5.52 20.34 4.40
C THR A 408 -4.88 18.96 4.63
N GLN A 409 -5.68 17.96 5.01
CA GLN A 409 -5.19 16.57 5.10
C GLN A 409 -4.76 16.01 3.74
N VAL A 410 -5.47 16.34 2.66
CA VAL A 410 -5.07 15.97 1.29
C VAL A 410 -3.75 16.63 0.89
N LEU A 411 -3.48 17.86 1.32
CA LEU A 411 -2.18 18.52 1.14
C LEU A 411 -1.06 17.78 1.88
N ASP A 412 -1.32 17.23 3.06
CA ASP A 412 -0.36 16.41 3.81
C ASP A 412 -0.08 15.07 3.09
N VAL A 413 -1.09 14.45 2.47
CA VAL A 413 -0.90 13.29 1.59
C VAL A 413 -0.05 13.67 0.38
N LEU A 414 -0.35 14.80 -0.27
CA LEU A 414 0.43 15.31 -1.40
C LEU A 414 1.90 15.52 -1.02
N GLN A 415 2.17 16.10 0.15
CA GLN A 415 3.52 16.27 0.65
C GLN A 415 4.21 14.92 0.86
N THR A 416 3.52 13.96 1.48
CA THR A 416 4.05 12.61 1.71
C THR A 416 4.41 11.91 0.39
N LEU A 417 3.57 12.04 -0.63
CA LEU A 417 3.84 11.46 -1.95
C LEU A 417 4.97 12.17 -2.70
N LYS A 418 5.14 13.50 -2.53
CA LYS A 418 6.30 14.24 -3.06
C LYS A 418 7.61 13.82 -2.40
N ASP A 419 7.59 13.63 -1.08
CA ASP A 419 8.76 13.15 -0.34
C ASP A 419 9.15 11.74 -0.81
N LEU A 420 8.16 10.87 -0.98
CA LEU A 420 8.37 9.52 -1.51
C LEU A 420 8.85 9.54 -2.97
N GLU A 421 8.25 10.39 -3.82
CA GLU A 421 8.70 10.60 -5.20
C GLU A 421 10.17 11.04 -5.25
N THR A 422 10.56 11.97 -4.38
CA THR A 422 11.94 12.47 -4.29
C THR A 422 12.89 11.38 -3.80
N SER A 423 12.50 10.62 -2.77
CA SER A 423 13.28 9.51 -2.22
C SER A 423 13.56 8.43 -3.28
N LEU A 424 12.56 8.11 -4.13
CA LEU A 424 12.72 7.18 -5.25
C LEU A 424 13.51 7.79 -6.42
N ALA A 425 13.41 9.10 -6.66
CA ALA A 425 14.14 9.78 -7.73
C ALA A 425 15.65 9.95 -7.43
N CYS A 426 16.00 10.25 -6.18
CA CYS A 426 17.40 10.36 -5.74
C CYS A 426 18.16 9.04 -5.90
N ALA A 427 17.47 7.90 -5.82
CA ALA A 427 18.07 6.59 -6.13
C ALA A 427 18.53 6.46 -7.60
N VAL A 428 17.94 7.24 -8.52
CA VAL A 428 18.15 7.13 -9.97
C VAL A 428 19.01 8.27 -10.54
N SER A 429 18.85 9.48 -10.02
CA SER A 429 19.30 10.70 -10.70
C SER A 429 20.79 10.99 -10.58
N ASP A 430 21.52 10.34 -9.68
CA ASP A 430 22.88 10.75 -9.34
C ASP A 430 23.98 10.04 -10.14
N ARG A 431 23.79 10.01 -11.48
CA ARG A 431 24.77 9.60 -12.52
C ARG A 431 24.61 8.15 -12.97
N ILE A 432 24.17 7.99 -14.22
CA ILE A 432 24.85 7.26 -15.30
C ILE A 432 23.94 7.37 -16.57
N TYR A 433 24.42 8.14 -17.55
CA TYR A 433 24.03 8.25 -18.97
C TYR A 433 23.00 9.24 -19.56
N TYR A 434 22.10 9.93 -18.85
CA TYR A 434 21.29 10.98 -19.52
C TYR A 434 20.95 12.18 -18.63
N ALA A 435 21.71 13.27 -18.76
CA ALA A 435 21.48 14.54 -18.05
C ALA A 435 20.14 15.24 -18.36
N ASN A 436 19.31 14.68 -19.26
CA ASN A 436 18.05 15.26 -19.71
C ASN A 436 16.81 14.43 -19.34
N PHE A 437 16.96 13.31 -18.61
CA PHE A 437 15.79 12.58 -18.13
C PHE A 437 15.30 13.23 -16.83
N GLN A 438 14.18 13.95 -16.90
CA GLN A 438 13.39 14.24 -15.71
C GLN A 438 13.11 12.90 -15.02
N SER A 439 13.53 12.75 -13.77
CA SER A 439 13.43 11.51 -13.00
C SER A 439 11.97 11.26 -12.58
N THR A 440 11.10 11.01 -13.56
CA THR A 440 9.71 10.64 -13.32
C THR A 440 9.66 9.18 -12.88
N ASN A 441 9.04 8.89 -11.75
CA ASN A 441 8.77 7.52 -11.30
C ASN A 441 7.25 7.24 -11.35
N PHE A 442 6.82 6.07 -10.86
CA PHE A 442 5.41 5.68 -10.94
C PHE A 442 4.48 6.54 -10.05
N ILE A 443 5.02 7.33 -9.12
CA ILE A 443 4.28 8.22 -8.22
C ILE A 443 4.06 9.60 -8.86
N THR A 444 4.95 10.03 -9.75
CA THR A 444 4.86 11.34 -10.44
C THR A 444 3.49 11.65 -11.05
N PRO A 445 2.80 10.71 -11.74
CA PRO A 445 1.46 10.96 -12.25
C PRO A 445 0.43 11.18 -11.14
N MET A 446 0.55 10.48 -10.01
CA MET A 446 -0.36 10.63 -8.86
C MET A 446 -0.19 12.01 -8.23
N VAL A 447 1.05 12.44 -7.98
CA VAL A 447 1.37 13.77 -7.44
C VAL A 447 0.79 14.87 -8.34
N SER A 448 1.03 14.77 -9.65
CA SER A 448 0.52 15.73 -10.64
C SER A 448 -1.02 15.80 -10.64
N CYS A 449 -1.68 14.65 -10.51
CA CYS A 449 -3.13 14.56 -10.45
C CYS A 449 -3.69 15.18 -9.16
N ILE A 450 -3.10 14.87 -8.00
CA ILE A 450 -3.53 15.40 -6.70
C ILE A 450 -3.38 16.92 -6.65
N VAL A 451 -2.31 17.50 -7.23
CA VAL A 451 -2.17 18.96 -7.32
C VAL A 451 -3.41 19.59 -7.98
N LYS A 452 -3.88 19.01 -9.09
CA LYS A 452 -5.09 19.48 -9.79
C LYS A 452 -6.37 19.23 -9.00
N MET A 453 -6.45 18.12 -8.26
CA MET A 453 -7.58 17.86 -7.37
C MET A 453 -7.68 18.90 -6.25
N VAL A 454 -6.56 19.27 -5.63
CA VAL A 454 -6.50 20.29 -4.57
C VAL A 454 -6.89 21.68 -5.09
N GLU A 455 -6.42 22.07 -6.27
CA GLU A 455 -6.83 23.32 -6.93
C GLU A 455 -8.37 23.39 -7.09
N GLN A 456 -8.99 22.28 -7.51
CA GLN A 456 -10.44 22.19 -7.66
C GLN A 456 -11.18 22.21 -6.32
N MET A 457 -10.66 21.58 -5.27
CA MET A 457 -11.23 21.66 -3.92
C MET A 457 -11.26 23.11 -3.43
N GLU A 458 -10.16 23.84 -3.58
CA GLU A 458 -10.06 25.26 -3.19
C GLU A 458 -11.03 26.15 -3.99
N ASP A 459 -11.22 25.87 -5.28
CA ASP A 459 -12.20 26.57 -6.11
C ASP A 459 -13.64 26.37 -5.63
N VAL A 460 -14.01 25.15 -5.22
CA VAL A 460 -15.34 24.86 -4.66
C VAL A 460 -15.53 25.52 -3.30
N GLU A 461 -14.50 25.52 -2.44
CA GLU A 461 -14.53 26.23 -1.15
C GLU A 461 -14.83 27.73 -1.32
N LYS A 462 -14.19 28.39 -2.29
CA LYS A 462 -14.46 29.81 -2.60
C LYS A 462 -15.90 30.04 -3.05
N LEU A 463 -16.44 29.15 -3.87
CA LEU A 463 -17.83 29.23 -4.33
C LEU A 463 -18.81 29.07 -3.16
N VAL A 464 -18.58 28.08 -2.29
CA VAL A 464 -19.42 27.81 -1.12
C VAL A 464 -19.32 28.95 -0.09
N GLY A 465 -18.14 29.53 0.11
CA GLY A 465 -17.92 30.67 1.01
C GLY A 465 -18.45 32.01 0.49
N GLY A 466 -19.17 32.04 -0.64
CA GLY A 466 -19.74 33.27 -1.20
C GLY A 466 -18.72 34.22 -1.82
N PHE A 467 -17.47 33.80 -2.00
CA PHE A 467 -16.47 34.58 -2.73
C PHE A 467 -16.82 34.59 -4.22
N ARG A 468 -17.55 35.62 -4.66
CA ARG A 468 -17.77 35.87 -6.09
C ARG A 468 -16.42 35.99 -6.78
N ARG A 469 -16.13 35.07 -7.71
CA ARG A 469 -14.96 35.13 -8.58
C ARG A 469 -14.92 36.49 -9.28
N ARG A 470 -14.11 37.43 -8.78
CA ARG A 470 -13.57 38.49 -9.63
C ARG A 470 -12.83 37.75 -10.75
N LYS A 471 -13.29 37.87 -12.00
CA LYS A 471 -12.70 37.26 -13.20
C LYS A 471 -11.17 37.31 -13.08
N ARG A 472 -10.54 36.20 -12.73
CA ARG A 472 -9.07 36.11 -12.69
C ARG A 472 -8.61 36.25 -14.15
N ARG A 473 -8.00 37.39 -14.48
CA ARG A 473 -7.11 37.51 -15.64
C ARG A 473 -6.09 36.37 -15.51
N ARG A 474 -5.99 35.51 -16.52
CA ARG A 474 -5.07 34.36 -16.54
C ARG A 474 -3.67 34.85 -16.20
N TRP A 475 -3.17 34.49 -15.01
CA TRP A 475 -1.76 34.61 -14.69
C TRP A 475 -1.04 33.46 -15.39
N LYS A 476 -0.19 33.80 -16.36
CA LYS A 476 0.83 32.90 -16.94
C LYS A 476 2.02 32.87 -15.97
N VAL A 477 2.12 31.84 -15.13
CA VAL A 477 3.34 31.49 -14.37
C VAL A 477 3.13 30.06 -13.83
N TRP A 478 4.00 29.05 -13.90
CA TRP A 478 5.42 28.87 -14.26
C TRP A 478 5.55 27.56 -15.08
N GLN A 479 6.53 27.50 -15.98
CA GLN A 479 7.08 26.24 -16.54
C GLN A 479 8.30 25.84 -15.73
#